data_AF-A0A1V2NTJ0-F1
#
_entry.id   AF-A0A1V2NTJ0-F1
#
_cell.length_a   1.000
_cell.length_b   1.000
_cell.length_c   1.000
_cell.angle_alpha   90.00
_cell.angle_beta   90.00
_cell.angle_gamma   90.00
#
_symmetry.space_group_name_H-M   'P 1'
#
loop_
_entity.id
_entity.type
_entity.pdbx_description
1 polymer ?
#
loop_
_entity_poly.entity_id
_entity_poly.type
_entity_poly.pdbx_seq_one_letter_code
_entity_poly.pdbx_strand_id
1 'polypeptide(L)'
;MDPVRLTLDQLRELRDDIAPHAAERSRASVRRRVDRWQNRAFFIVQCALAAGVAWALARYVVGHQQPFFAPVAAMVCLGFSFGQRLRRVAEVMVGVAVGVGVGDLFVRFFGTGVVQIVFVIALAMSVAVLLGAGTLMTTQAGVQAAIVTTLLPDPGAGFSRWLDAALGGAVALAAATIAPAAAIRRPRQQASGVLNELAAILTETAEGLRHSDEDAVTDALRRARASETMLDDLRSAADEGVAVVRLSPFRRRHRGRVQEIADLVVPLDRAIRNIRVLVRRCAVSVWRDEKMPAEYPMLLERLADGTRLIAESLFEPHADVAAHRVLGELGRRTAVMPIPGSLSGVVVLGQIRSTVVDLLELTGTTYDEARALVPLRADGLDEK
;
A
#
# COMPACT_ATOMS: atom_id res chain seq x y z
N MET A 1 -25.92 -36.22 30.72
CA MET A 1 -26.44 -35.01 30.06
C MET A 1 -26.70 -35.36 28.62
N ASP A 2 -27.99 -35.53 28.32
CA ASP A 2 -28.54 -35.93 27.02
C ASP A 2 -28.30 -34.88 25.92
N PRO A 3 -28.16 -35.31 24.65
CA PRO A 3 -28.08 -34.39 23.52
C PRO A 3 -29.44 -33.70 23.34
N VAL A 4 -29.42 -32.37 23.42
CA VAL A 4 -30.56 -31.46 23.31
C VAL A 4 -31.40 -31.80 22.06
N ARG A 5 -32.58 -32.39 22.26
CA ARG A 5 -33.63 -32.49 21.24
C ARG A 5 -34.32 -31.14 21.14
N LEU A 6 -33.84 -30.27 20.26
CA LEU A 6 -34.56 -29.06 19.86
C LEU A 6 -35.93 -29.48 19.28
N THR A 7 -37.01 -28.87 19.76
CA THR A 7 -38.35 -29.10 19.20
C THR A 7 -38.45 -28.50 17.79
N LEU A 8 -39.35 -29.03 16.95
CA LEU A 8 -39.52 -28.55 15.57
C LEU A 8 -39.86 -27.05 15.50
N ASP A 9 -40.51 -26.51 16.52
CA ASP A 9 -40.81 -25.07 16.60
C ASP A 9 -39.58 -24.23 16.96
N GLN A 10 -38.71 -24.71 17.87
CA GLN A 10 -37.43 -24.05 18.15
C GLN A 10 -36.50 -24.05 16.92
N LEU A 11 -36.54 -25.10 16.10
CA LEU A 11 -35.81 -25.15 14.82
C LEU A 11 -36.36 -24.17 13.77
N ARG A 12 -37.68 -23.93 13.77
CA ARG A 12 -38.32 -22.94 12.89
C ARG A 12 -37.99 -21.52 13.33
N GLU A 13 -38.02 -21.24 14.62
CA GLU A 13 -37.66 -19.96 15.21
C GLU A 13 -36.20 -19.59 14.93
N LEU A 14 -35.26 -20.53 15.14
CA LEU A 14 -33.85 -20.32 14.81
C LEU A 14 -33.62 -20.07 13.31
N ARG A 15 -34.34 -20.79 12.45
CA ARG A 15 -34.25 -20.62 10.99
C ARG A 15 -34.73 -19.23 10.57
N ASP A 16 -35.85 -18.78 11.13
CA ASP A 16 -36.49 -17.53 10.75
C ASP A 16 -35.70 -16.30 11.29
N ASP A 17 -34.95 -16.46 12.39
CA ASP A 17 -33.99 -15.44 12.89
C ASP A 17 -32.64 -15.43 12.15
N ILE A 18 -32.11 -16.60 11.77
CA ILE A 18 -30.78 -16.70 11.13
C ILE A 18 -30.84 -16.41 9.62
N ALA A 19 -31.93 -16.77 8.94
CA ALA A 19 -32.10 -16.55 7.50
C ALA A 19 -31.95 -15.09 7.04
N PRO A 20 -32.55 -14.07 7.69
CA PRO A 20 -32.38 -12.67 7.31
C PRO A 20 -30.94 -12.18 7.57
N HIS A 21 -30.33 -12.54 8.70
CA HIS A 21 -28.94 -12.19 9.01
C HIS A 21 -27.91 -12.84 8.06
N ALA A 22 -28.19 -14.07 7.60
CA ALA A 22 -27.39 -14.75 6.58
C ALA A 22 -27.55 -14.11 5.20
N ALA A 23 -28.76 -13.68 4.84
CA ALA A 23 -29.04 -12.98 3.57
C ALA A 23 -28.37 -11.59 3.52
N GLU A 24 -28.36 -10.84 4.63
CA GLU A 24 -27.68 -9.55 4.72
C GLU A 24 -26.16 -9.69 4.69
N ARG A 25 -25.59 -10.67 5.41
CA ARG A 25 -24.15 -11.00 5.32
C ARG A 25 -23.76 -11.45 3.92
N SER A 26 -24.63 -12.22 3.25
CA SER A 26 -24.44 -12.63 1.85
C SER A 26 -24.45 -11.42 0.91
N ARG A 27 -25.42 -10.51 1.03
CA ARG A 27 -25.49 -9.27 0.24
C ARG A 27 -24.29 -8.34 0.48
N ALA A 28 -23.87 -8.17 1.74
CA ALA A 28 -22.67 -7.41 2.08
C ALA A 28 -21.41 -8.07 1.50
N SER A 29 -21.32 -9.40 1.51
CA SER A 29 -20.21 -10.14 0.90
C SER A 29 -20.17 -10.01 -0.62
N VAL A 30 -21.33 -10.02 -1.28
CA VAL A 30 -21.46 -9.83 -2.73
C VAL A 30 -21.09 -8.40 -3.10
N ARG A 31 -21.57 -7.39 -2.37
CA ARG A 31 -21.22 -5.99 -2.60
C ARG A 31 -19.71 -5.76 -2.51
N ARG A 32 -19.05 -6.30 -1.47
CA ARG A 32 -17.58 -6.26 -1.35
C ARG A 32 -16.86 -6.98 -2.50
N ARG A 33 -17.43 -8.08 -3.04
CA ARG A 33 -16.86 -8.78 -4.22
C ARG A 33 -17.01 -7.94 -5.49
N VAL A 34 -18.16 -7.31 -5.69
CA VAL A 34 -18.44 -6.42 -6.81
C VAL A 34 -17.55 -5.19 -6.75
N ASP A 35 -17.41 -4.54 -5.59
CA ASP A 35 -16.52 -3.40 -5.40
C ASP A 35 -15.06 -3.78 -5.71
N ARG A 36 -14.60 -4.96 -5.27
CA ARG A 36 -13.27 -5.47 -5.61
C ARG A 36 -13.09 -5.70 -7.11
N TRP A 37 -14.09 -6.25 -7.79
CA TRP A 37 -14.04 -6.46 -9.24
C TRP A 37 -14.04 -5.13 -9.99
N GLN A 38 -14.92 -4.19 -9.64
CA GLN A 38 -14.97 -2.85 -10.22
C GLN A 38 -13.64 -2.11 -10.04
N ASN A 39 -13.02 -2.21 -8.86
CA ASN A 39 -11.69 -1.66 -8.59
C ASN A 39 -10.56 -2.28 -9.43
N ARG A 40 -10.76 -3.48 -9.99
CA ARG A 40 -9.80 -4.19 -10.85
C ARG A 40 -10.22 -4.24 -12.33
N ALA A 41 -11.42 -3.78 -12.67
CA ALA A 41 -11.98 -3.91 -14.02
C ALA A 41 -11.10 -3.27 -15.08
N PHE A 42 -10.55 -2.08 -14.79
CA PHE A 42 -9.59 -1.42 -15.70
C PHE A 42 -8.38 -2.30 -16.01
N PHE A 43 -7.77 -2.88 -14.97
CA PHE A 43 -6.62 -3.77 -15.13
C PHE A 43 -6.97 -5.03 -15.94
N ILE A 44 -8.13 -5.64 -15.67
CA ILE A 44 -8.61 -6.81 -16.41
C ILE A 44 -8.79 -6.48 -17.90
N VAL A 45 -9.47 -5.37 -18.21
CA VAL A 45 -9.70 -4.93 -19.59
C VAL A 45 -8.38 -4.59 -20.28
N GLN A 46 -7.47 -3.89 -19.61
CA GLN A 46 -6.14 -3.57 -20.14
C GLN A 46 -5.34 -4.83 -20.47
N CYS A 47 -5.32 -5.82 -19.57
CA CYS A 47 -4.66 -7.10 -19.80
C CYS A 47 -5.28 -7.88 -20.96
N ALA A 48 -6.61 -7.95 -21.03
CA ALA A 48 -7.31 -8.65 -22.12
C ALA A 48 -7.04 -8.01 -23.48
N LEU A 49 -7.13 -6.67 -23.57
CA LEU A 49 -6.84 -5.92 -24.80
C LEU A 49 -5.37 -6.07 -25.21
N ALA A 50 -4.43 -5.93 -24.27
CA ALA A 50 -3.01 -6.07 -24.57
C ALA A 50 -2.65 -7.49 -25.03
N ALA A 51 -3.23 -8.53 -24.41
CA ALA A 51 -3.06 -9.91 -24.85
C ALA A 51 -3.59 -10.12 -26.27
N GLY A 52 -4.80 -9.61 -26.57
CA GLY A 52 -5.38 -9.68 -27.90
C GLY A 52 -4.55 -8.96 -28.96
N VAL A 53 -4.04 -7.76 -28.65
CA VAL A 53 -3.16 -6.99 -29.53
C VAL A 53 -1.83 -7.70 -29.75
N ALA A 54 -1.21 -8.24 -28.70
CA ALA A 54 0.04 -8.99 -28.81
C ALA A 54 -0.10 -10.22 -29.71
N TRP A 55 -1.20 -10.97 -29.55
CA TRP A 55 -1.53 -12.08 -30.42
C TRP A 55 -1.73 -11.65 -31.87
N ALA A 56 -2.51 -10.59 -32.11
CA ALA A 56 -2.80 -10.09 -33.45
C ALA A 56 -1.53 -9.60 -34.16
N LEU A 57 -0.65 -8.89 -33.47
CA LEU A 57 0.63 -8.43 -34.04
C LEU A 57 1.53 -9.63 -34.39
N ALA A 58 1.68 -10.59 -33.50
CA ALA A 58 2.48 -11.78 -33.78
C ALA A 58 1.90 -12.61 -34.95
N ARG A 59 0.57 -12.72 -35.03
CA ARG A 59 -0.11 -13.50 -36.06
C ARG A 59 -0.07 -12.83 -37.43
N TYR A 60 -0.48 -11.56 -37.51
CA TYR A 60 -0.75 -10.88 -38.78
C TYR A 60 0.42 -10.02 -39.27
N VAL A 61 1.28 -9.52 -38.38
CA VAL A 61 2.42 -8.69 -38.75
C VAL A 61 3.69 -9.50 -38.86
N VAL A 62 3.98 -10.35 -37.86
CA VAL A 62 5.18 -11.21 -37.87
C VAL A 62 4.94 -12.49 -38.69
N GLY A 63 3.70 -12.95 -38.79
CA GLY A 63 3.32 -14.11 -39.60
C GLY A 63 3.40 -15.46 -38.87
N HIS A 64 3.51 -15.46 -37.54
CA HIS A 64 3.57 -16.71 -36.76
C HIS A 64 2.22 -17.44 -36.77
N GLN A 65 2.25 -18.78 -36.92
CA GLN A 65 1.04 -19.60 -37.01
C GLN A 65 0.31 -19.75 -35.67
N GLN A 66 1.05 -19.91 -34.58
CA GLN A 66 0.51 -20.12 -33.24
C GLN A 66 1.28 -19.28 -32.20
N PRO A 67 1.07 -17.95 -32.14
CA PRO A 67 1.83 -17.09 -31.26
C PRO A 67 1.31 -17.12 -29.82
N PHE A 68 1.46 -18.26 -29.15
CA PHE A 68 0.96 -18.48 -27.79
C PHE A 68 1.72 -17.67 -26.74
N PHE A 69 3.02 -17.46 -26.93
CA PHE A 69 3.88 -16.79 -25.95
C PHE A 69 3.62 -15.28 -25.88
N ALA A 70 3.20 -14.65 -26.98
CA ALA A 70 2.92 -13.21 -27.03
C ALA A 70 1.82 -12.75 -26.06
N PRO A 71 0.58 -13.31 -26.10
CA PRO A 71 -0.47 -12.93 -25.14
C PRO A 71 -0.11 -13.29 -23.69
N VAL A 72 0.54 -14.43 -23.45
CA VAL A 72 0.95 -14.86 -22.11
C VAL A 72 1.99 -13.90 -21.53
N ALA A 73 3.03 -13.57 -22.30
CA ALA A 73 4.04 -12.60 -21.89
C ALA A 73 3.41 -11.22 -21.62
N ALA A 74 2.46 -10.79 -22.45
CA ALA A 74 1.78 -9.51 -22.24
C ALA A 74 1.01 -9.49 -20.90
N MET A 75 0.24 -10.54 -20.59
CA MET A 75 -0.51 -10.65 -19.33
C MET A 75 0.40 -10.71 -18.11
N VAL A 76 1.45 -11.55 -18.16
CA VAL A 76 2.43 -11.68 -17.05
C VAL A 76 3.12 -10.35 -16.80
N CYS A 77 3.60 -9.70 -17.86
CA CYS A 77 4.30 -8.42 -17.77
C CYS A 77 3.42 -7.28 -17.24
N LEU A 78 2.14 -7.24 -17.64
CA LEU A 78 1.19 -6.26 -17.12
C LEU A 78 0.85 -6.52 -15.64
N GLY A 79 0.98 -7.76 -15.14
CA GLY A 79 0.74 -8.12 -13.74
C GLY A 79 1.71 -7.50 -12.73
N PHE A 80 2.84 -6.95 -13.16
CA PHE A 80 3.83 -6.37 -12.27
C PHE A 80 3.51 -4.92 -11.90
N SER A 81 3.94 -4.49 -10.71
CA SER A 81 3.83 -3.08 -10.30
C SER A 81 4.53 -2.16 -11.30
N PHE A 82 3.98 -0.95 -11.50
CA PHE A 82 4.49 -0.01 -12.51
C PHE A 82 6.00 0.24 -12.36
N GLY A 83 6.48 0.47 -11.13
CA GLY A 83 7.88 0.81 -10.87
C GLY A 83 8.88 -0.29 -11.19
N GLN A 84 8.47 -1.56 -11.11
CA GLN A 84 9.35 -2.70 -11.39
C GLN A 84 9.18 -3.24 -12.82
N ARG A 85 8.13 -2.82 -13.53
CA ARG A 85 7.66 -3.47 -14.76
C ARG A 85 8.74 -3.64 -15.82
N LEU A 86 9.54 -2.61 -16.09
CA LEU A 86 10.58 -2.69 -17.13
C LEU A 86 11.65 -3.75 -16.81
N ARG A 87 12.17 -3.72 -15.58
CA ARG A 87 13.13 -4.72 -15.10
C ARG A 87 12.51 -6.12 -15.10
N ARG A 88 11.27 -6.26 -14.64
CA ARG A 88 10.56 -7.55 -14.61
C ARG A 88 10.27 -8.10 -15.99
N VAL A 89 9.90 -7.25 -16.96
CA VAL A 89 9.75 -7.64 -18.37
C VAL A 89 11.06 -8.21 -18.87
N ALA A 90 12.19 -7.54 -18.64
CA ALA A 90 13.50 -8.05 -19.05
C ALA A 90 13.83 -9.40 -18.37
N GLU A 91 13.62 -9.53 -17.06
CA GLU A 91 13.81 -10.80 -16.32
C GLU A 91 12.94 -11.94 -16.88
N VAL A 92 11.66 -11.67 -17.18
CA VAL A 92 10.75 -12.62 -17.83
C VAL A 92 11.29 -12.99 -19.21
N MET A 93 11.74 -12.03 -20.00
CA MET A 93 12.25 -12.28 -21.35
C MET A 93 13.48 -13.16 -21.37
N VAL A 94 14.42 -12.96 -20.43
CA VAL A 94 15.58 -13.84 -20.28
C VAL A 94 15.15 -15.21 -19.78
N GLY A 95 14.24 -15.28 -18.80
CA GLY A 95 13.68 -16.54 -18.31
C GLY A 95 13.00 -17.35 -19.42
N VAL A 96 12.23 -16.69 -20.29
CA VAL A 96 11.61 -17.33 -21.46
C VAL A 96 12.68 -17.82 -22.44
N ALA A 97 13.71 -17.02 -22.74
CA ALA A 97 14.79 -17.45 -23.63
C ALA A 97 15.48 -18.73 -23.11
N VAL A 98 15.81 -18.75 -21.81
CA VAL A 98 16.45 -19.88 -21.16
C VAL A 98 15.52 -21.10 -21.15
N GLY A 99 14.28 -20.94 -20.70
CA GLY A 99 13.32 -22.05 -20.61
C GLY A 99 12.98 -22.66 -21.97
N VAL A 100 12.72 -21.82 -22.97
CA VAL A 100 12.46 -22.26 -24.34
C VAL A 100 13.69 -22.91 -24.95
N GLY A 101 14.87 -22.31 -24.81
CA GLY A 101 16.12 -22.85 -25.36
C GLY A 101 16.50 -24.20 -24.77
N VAL A 102 16.43 -24.34 -23.45
CA VAL A 102 16.67 -25.61 -22.75
C VAL A 102 15.61 -26.65 -23.13
N GLY A 103 14.34 -26.25 -23.17
CA GLY A 103 13.23 -27.13 -23.56
C GLY A 103 13.36 -27.69 -24.98
N ASP A 104 13.59 -26.82 -25.97
CA ASP A 104 13.74 -27.21 -27.38
C ASP A 104 14.95 -28.14 -27.56
N LEU A 105 16.09 -27.79 -26.94
CA LEU A 105 17.30 -28.60 -27.02
C LEU A 105 17.08 -29.98 -26.40
N PHE A 106 16.45 -30.04 -25.23
CA PHE A 106 16.21 -31.29 -24.53
C PHE A 106 15.24 -32.20 -25.30
N VAL A 107 14.11 -31.66 -25.77
CA VAL A 107 13.11 -32.42 -26.53
C VAL A 107 13.72 -32.99 -27.81
N ARG A 108 14.61 -32.23 -28.48
CA ARG A 108 15.31 -32.67 -29.68
C ARG A 108 16.13 -33.95 -29.47
N PHE A 109 16.67 -34.16 -28.26
CA PHE A 109 17.51 -35.34 -27.95
C PHE A 109 16.76 -36.46 -27.25
N PHE A 110 15.82 -36.13 -26.35
CA PHE A 110 15.23 -37.10 -25.43
C PHE A 110 13.74 -37.36 -25.68
N GLY A 111 13.05 -36.51 -26.42
CA GLY A 111 11.59 -36.62 -26.62
C GLY A 111 10.79 -36.11 -25.42
N THR A 112 9.54 -36.59 -25.29
CA THR A 112 8.55 -36.10 -24.32
C THR A 112 8.00 -37.21 -23.42
N GLY A 113 8.02 -37.00 -22.09
CA GLY A 113 7.60 -37.98 -21.09
C GLY A 113 7.68 -37.42 -19.67
N VAL A 114 7.02 -38.07 -18.70
CA VAL A 114 6.89 -37.53 -17.32
C VAL A 114 8.24 -37.29 -16.66
N VAL A 115 9.14 -38.27 -16.72
CA VAL A 115 10.50 -38.16 -16.17
C VAL A 115 11.29 -37.06 -16.91
N GLN A 116 11.14 -36.97 -18.23
CA GLN A 116 11.80 -35.97 -19.06
C GLN A 116 11.34 -34.54 -18.72
N ILE A 117 10.05 -34.35 -18.44
CA ILE A 117 9.49 -33.07 -17.99
C ILE A 117 10.09 -32.66 -16.65
N VAL A 118 10.18 -33.58 -15.69
CA VAL A 118 10.80 -33.29 -14.38
C VAL A 118 12.25 -32.82 -14.56
N PHE A 119 13.03 -33.56 -15.36
CA PHE A 119 14.43 -33.22 -15.62
C PHE A 119 14.59 -31.90 -16.36
N VAL A 120 13.80 -31.64 -17.40
CA VAL A 120 13.96 -30.41 -18.20
C VAL A 120 13.60 -29.16 -17.40
N ILE A 121 12.56 -29.24 -16.56
CA ILE A 121 12.16 -28.13 -15.67
C ILE A 121 13.27 -27.88 -14.65
N ALA A 122 13.76 -28.93 -13.98
CA ALA A 122 14.83 -28.81 -13.01
C ALA A 122 16.10 -28.23 -13.64
N LEU A 123 16.44 -28.67 -14.87
CA LEU A 123 17.58 -28.17 -15.63
C LEU A 123 17.42 -26.69 -15.99
N ALA A 124 16.28 -26.29 -16.56
CA ALA A 124 16.03 -24.90 -16.94
C ALA A 124 16.08 -23.96 -15.73
N MET A 125 15.47 -24.36 -14.61
CA MET A 125 15.54 -23.60 -13.35
C MET A 125 16.97 -23.52 -12.80
N SER A 126 17.73 -24.62 -12.86
CA SER A 126 19.13 -24.64 -12.41
C SER A 126 20.00 -23.70 -13.26
N VAL A 127 19.84 -23.73 -14.59
CA VAL A 127 20.54 -22.82 -15.50
C VAL A 127 20.19 -21.37 -15.19
N ALA A 128 18.92 -21.04 -14.95
CA ALA A 128 18.53 -19.70 -14.55
C ALA A 128 19.21 -19.26 -13.25
N VAL A 129 19.22 -20.10 -12.21
CA VAL A 129 19.88 -19.79 -10.93
C VAL A 129 21.38 -19.56 -11.11
N LEU A 130 22.05 -20.38 -11.92
CA LEU A 130 23.48 -20.24 -12.22
C LEU A 130 23.80 -18.92 -12.96
N LEU A 131 22.83 -18.36 -13.68
CA LEU A 131 22.92 -17.04 -14.32
C LEU A 131 22.60 -15.87 -13.37
N GLY A 132 22.43 -16.13 -12.07
CA GLY A 132 22.08 -15.11 -11.08
C GLY A 132 20.61 -14.71 -11.09
N ALA A 133 19.72 -15.55 -11.63
CA ALA A 133 18.30 -15.27 -11.67
C ALA A 133 17.68 -15.18 -10.27
N GLY A 134 16.85 -14.14 -10.06
CA GLY A 134 15.92 -14.12 -8.94
C GLY A 134 14.77 -15.11 -9.13
N THR A 135 14.00 -15.37 -8.06
CA THR A 135 12.91 -16.36 -8.01
C THR A 135 11.97 -16.30 -9.23
N LEU A 136 11.60 -15.11 -9.67
CA LEU A 136 10.67 -14.91 -10.77
C LEU A 136 11.22 -15.44 -12.11
N MET A 137 12.44 -15.08 -12.46
CA MET A 137 13.09 -15.54 -13.70
C MET A 137 13.30 -17.06 -13.65
N THR A 138 13.69 -17.60 -12.49
CA THR A 138 13.82 -19.05 -12.28
C THR A 138 12.51 -19.78 -12.50
N THR A 139 11.41 -19.33 -11.88
CA THR A 139 10.08 -19.93 -12.10
C THR A 139 9.62 -19.81 -13.55
N GLN A 140 9.88 -18.68 -14.22
CA GLN A 140 9.55 -18.52 -15.63
C GLN A 140 10.33 -19.49 -16.52
N ALA A 141 11.63 -19.67 -16.29
CA ALA A 141 12.43 -20.65 -17.04
C ALA A 141 11.82 -22.06 -16.93
N GLY A 142 11.41 -22.47 -15.73
CA GLY A 142 10.72 -23.74 -15.51
C GLY A 142 9.36 -23.84 -16.23
N VAL A 143 8.51 -22.81 -16.10
CA VAL A 143 7.19 -22.77 -16.76
C VAL A 143 7.33 -22.86 -18.28
N GLN A 144 8.26 -22.13 -18.89
CA GLN A 144 8.43 -22.14 -20.34
C GLN A 144 9.04 -23.45 -20.84
N ALA A 145 9.98 -24.05 -20.08
CA ALA A 145 10.48 -25.39 -20.39
C ALA A 145 9.33 -26.43 -20.38
N ALA A 146 8.45 -26.36 -19.37
CA ALA A 146 7.28 -27.23 -19.30
C ALA A 146 6.34 -27.05 -20.50
N ILE A 147 6.02 -25.80 -20.88
CA ILE A 147 5.12 -25.49 -22.01
C ILE A 147 5.71 -26.01 -23.32
N VAL A 148 7.00 -25.74 -23.58
CA VAL A 148 7.66 -26.20 -24.81
C VAL A 148 7.69 -27.71 -24.91
N THR A 149 8.02 -28.41 -23.83
CA THR A 149 8.09 -29.87 -23.81
C THR A 149 6.73 -30.55 -23.91
N THR A 150 5.64 -29.90 -23.53
CA THR A 150 4.31 -30.55 -23.47
C THR A 150 3.34 -30.14 -24.57
N LEU A 151 3.30 -28.85 -24.94
CA LEU A 151 2.30 -28.34 -25.87
C LEU A 151 2.78 -28.20 -27.31
N LEU A 152 4.07 -27.94 -27.52
CA LEU A 152 4.60 -27.58 -28.85
C LEU A 152 5.94 -28.29 -29.12
N PRO A 153 5.97 -29.62 -29.30
CA PRO A 153 7.19 -30.32 -29.73
C PRO A 153 7.43 -30.09 -31.22
N ASP A 154 7.77 -28.85 -31.59
CA ASP A 154 8.28 -28.47 -32.92
C ASP A 154 9.73 -27.97 -32.77
N PRO A 155 10.73 -28.86 -32.94
CA PRO A 155 12.13 -28.54 -32.70
C PRO A 155 12.63 -27.45 -33.65
N GLY A 156 13.15 -26.34 -33.10
CA GLY A 156 13.69 -25.22 -33.88
C GLY A 156 12.80 -23.98 -33.92
N ALA A 157 11.59 -24.05 -33.35
CA ALA A 157 10.73 -22.89 -33.14
C ALA A 157 11.13 -22.05 -31.92
N GLY A 158 12.22 -22.38 -31.21
CA GLY A 158 12.64 -21.65 -30.02
C GLY A 158 12.83 -20.14 -30.21
N PHE A 159 13.40 -19.71 -31.34
CA PHE A 159 13.59 -18.29 -31.63
C PHE A 159 12.27 -17.53 -31.85
N SER A 160 11.32 -18.12 -32.61
CA SER A 160 10.02 -17.48 -32.84
C SER A 160 9.20 -17.35 -31.55
N ARG A 161 9.29 -18.35 -30.65
CA ARG A 161 8.65 -18.30 -29.32
C ARG A 161 9.24 -17.23 -28.40
N TRP A 162 10.56 -17.08 -28.41
CA TRP A 162 11.20 -15.99 -27.68
C TRP A 162 10.82 -14.62 -28.26
N LEU A 163 10.81 -14.49 -29.59
CA LEU A 163 10.39 -13.26 -30.26
C LEU A 163 8.93 -12.91 -29.94
N ASP A 164 8.04 -13.90 -29.89
CA ASP A 164 6.65 -13.72 -29.46
C ASP A 164 6.56 -13.18 -28.04
N ALA A 165 7.30 -13.77 -27.10
CA ALA A 165 7.35 -13.25 -25.74
C ALA A 165 7.88 -11.81 -25.71
N ALA A 166 8.88 -11.48 -26.54
CA ALA A 166 9.48 -10.15 -26.60
C ALA A 166 8.47 -9.12 -27.09
N LEU A 167 7.71 -9.47 -28.13
CA LEU A 167 6.62 -8.67 -28.65
C LEU A 167 5.51 -8.49 -27.60
N GLY A 168 5.15 -9.55 -26.89
CA GLY A 168 4.20 -9.48 -25.77
C GLY A 168 4.64 -8.55 -24.66
N GLY A 169 5.93 -8.62 -24.27
CA GLY A 169 6.54 -7.70 -23.31
C GLY A 169 6.53 -6.25 -23.78
N ALA A 170 6.82 -6.00 -25.06
CA ALA A 170 6.76 -4.66 -25.66
C ALA A 170 5.33 -4.11 -25.67
N VAL A 171 4.34 -4.93 -26.05
CA VAL A 171 2.92 -4.56 -26.01
C VAL A 171 2.46 -4.29 -24.58
N ALA A 172 2.91 -5.07 -23.59
CA ALA A 172 2.64 -4.80 -22.18
C ALA A 172 3.22 -3.46 -21.72
N LEU A 173 4.47 -3.14 -22.10
CA LEU A 173 5.07 -1.85 -21.77
C LEU A 173 4.32 -0.69 -22.44
N ALA A 174 3.92 -0.84 -23.70
CA ALA A 174 3.11 0.15 -24.41
C ALA A 174 1.74 0.33 -23.74
N ALA A 175 1.03 -0.76 -23.47
CA ALA A 175 -0.25 -0.73 -22.78
C ALA A 175 -0.13 -0.13 -21.37
N ALA A 176 0.97 -0.38 -20.65
CA ALA A 176 1.23 0.19 -19.33
C ALA A 176 1.32 1.72 -19.33
N THR A 177 1.63 2.35 -20.47
CA THR A 177 1.58 3.81 -20.57
C THR A 177 0.16 4.36 -20.36
N ILE A 178 -0.86 3.54 -20.59
CA ILE A 178 -2.26 3.85 -20.34
C ILE A 178 -2.56 3.51 -18.87
N ALA A 179 -2.19 4.42 -17.97
CA ALA A 179 -2.35 4.22 -16.54
C ALA A 179 -3.73 4.68 -16.02
N PRO A 180 -4.33 3.95 -15.06
CA PRO A 180 -5.62 4.31 -14.48
C PRO A 180 -5.52 5.62 -13.70
N ALA A 181 -6.56 6.45 -13.79
CA ALA A 181 -6.63 7.70 -13.02
C ALA A 181 -6.62 7.45 -11.49
N ALA A 182 -7.06 6.27 -11.06
CA ALA A 182 -7.07 5.87 -9.65
C ALA A 182 -5.67 5.85 -9.02
N ALA A 183 -4.62 5.50 -9.77
CA ALA A 183 -3.24 5.46 -9.26
C ALA A 183 -2.73 6.85 -8.82
N ILE A 184 -3.36 7.93 -9.30
CA ILE A 184 -3.03 9.30 -8.91
C ILE A 184 -3.88 9.78 -7.73
N ARG A 185 -5.11 9.28 -7.60
CA ARG A 185 -6.07 9.71 -6.56
C ARG A 185 -5.93 8.94 -5.26
N ARG A 186 -5.61 7.64 -5.33
CA ARG A 186 -5.53 6.75 -4.15
C ARG A 186 -4.55 7.22 -3.07
N PRO A 187 -3.31 7.65 -3.39
CA PRO A 187 -2.35 8.06 -2.36
C PRO A 187 -2.89 9.21 -1.51
N ARG A 188 -3.50 10.20 -2.14
CA ARG A 188 -4.12 11.36 -1.48
C ARG A 188 -5.30 10.96 -0.58
N GLN A 189 -6.14 10.02 -1.03
CA GLN A 189 -7.24 9.49 -0.23
C GLN A 189 -6.74 8.71 0.99
N GLN A 190 -5.68 7.92 0.84
CA GLN A 190 -5.06 7.19 1.95
C GLN A 190 -4.37 8.13 2.94
N ALA A 191 -3.63 9.14 2.48
CA ALA A 191 -3.05 10.17 3.34
C ALA A 191 -4.12 10.86 4.20
N SER A 192 -5.22 11.30 3.57
CA SER A 192 -6.36 11.87 4.28
C SER A 192 -6.98 10.89 5.28
N GLY A 193 -7.07 9.60 4.93
CA GLY A 193 -7.57 8.58 5.86
C GLY A 193 -6.69 8.42 7.10
N VAL A 194 -5.37 8.38 6.91
CA VAL A 194 -4.40 8.31 8.02
C VAL A 194 -4.50 9.54 8.92
N LEU A 195 -4.52 10.76 8.35
CA LEU A 195 -4.61 12.00 9.12
C LEU A 195 -5.90 12.09 9.93
N ASN A 196 -7.05 11.73 9.35
CA ASN A 196 -8.31 11.72 10.08
C ASN A 196 -8.32 10.69 11.23
N GLU A 197 -7.71 9.52 11.02
CA GLU A 197 -7.57 8.52 12.07
C GLU A 197 -6.71 9.04 13.23
N LEU A 198 -5.57 9.69 12.92
CA LEU A 198 -4.71 10.32 13.94
C LEU A 198 -5.44 11.42 14.71
N ALA A 199 -6.21 12.27 14.04
CA ALA A 199 -7.01 13.29 14.70
C ALA A 199 -8.07 12.68 15.63
N ALA A 200 -8.71 11.59 15.21
CA ALA A 200 -9.68 10.88 16.03
C ALA A 200 -9.02 10.23 17.27
N ILE A 201 -7.84 9.63 17.12
CA ILE A 201 -7.05 9.09 18.24
C ILE A 201 -6.70 10.18 19.25
N LEU A 202 -6.25 11.34 18.78
CA LEU A 202 -5.90 12.48 19.63
C LEU A 202 -7.12 13.01 20.39
N THR A 203 -8.27 13.10 19.71
CA THR A 203 -9.55 13.54 20.31
C THR A 203 -10.01 12.56 21.39
N GLU A 204 -9.98 11.25 21.12
CA GLU A 204 -10.34 10.20 22.08
C GLU A 204 -9.38 10.18 23.28
N THR A 205 -8.09 10.38 23.05
CA THR A 205 -7.09 10.46 24.12
C THR A 205 -7.34 11.68 25.02
N ALA A 206 -7.70 12.83 24.44
CA ALA A 206 -8.06 14.02 25.21
C ALA A 206 -9.29 13.77 26.11
N GLU A 207 -10.30 13.11 25.56
CA GLU A 207 -11.52 12.77 26.29
C GLU A 207 -11.28 11.76 27.42
N GLY A 208 -10.48 10.72 27.14
CA GLY A 208 -10.11 9.74 28.15
C GLY A 208 -9.26 10.34 29.27
N LEU A 209 -8.40 11.32 28.97
CA LEU A 209 -7.69 12.08 30.01
C LEU A 209 -8.62 12.94 30.86
N ARG A 210 -9.65 13.56 30.28
CA ARG A 210 -10.60 14.40 31.03
C ARG A 210 -11.44 13.60 32.02
N HIS A 211 -11.87 12.42 31.61
CA HIS A 211 -12.79 11.58 32.40
C HIS A 211 -12.07 10.47 33.17
N SER A 212 -10.73 10.40 33.09
CA SER A 212 -9.93 9.30 33.60
C SER A 212 -10.43 7.93 33.11
N ASP A 213 -10.85 7.86 31.84
CA ASP A 213 -11.38 6.67 31.20
C ASP A 213 -10.23 5.82 30.64
N GLU A 214 -9.88 4.76 31.38
CA GLU A 214 -8.80 3.84 31.00
C GLU A 214 -9.11 3.08 29.70
N ASP A 215 -10.36 2.70 29.47
CA ASP A 215 -10.78 1.94 28.30
C ASP A 215 -10.65 2.79 27.04
N ALA A 216 -11.10 4.05 27.09
CA ALA A 216 -10.98 4.99 25.97
C ALA A 216 -9.52 5.23 25.56
N VAL A 217 -8.62 5.49 26.52
CA VAL A 217 -7.20 5.73 26.20
C VAL A 217 -6.50 4.44 25.73
N THR A 218 -6.92 3.28 26.24
CA THR A 218 -6.41 1.98 25.79
C THR A 218 -6.85 1.68 24.36
N ASP A 219 -8.09 1.98 23.98
CA ASP A 219 -8.54 1.81 22.59
C ASP A 219 -7.84 2.78 21.63
N ALA A 220 -7.67 4.03 22.04
CA ALA A 220 -6.89 5.01 21.29
C ALA A 220 -5.45 4.53 21.05
N LEU A 221 -4.81 3.92 22.06
CA LEU A 221 -3.47 3.33 21.92
C LEU A 221 -3.44 2.13 20.97
N ARG A 222 -4.46 1.27 21.02
CA ARG A 222 -4.61 0.12 20.10
C ARG A 222 -4.73 0.62 18.66
N ARG A 223 -5.57 1.63 18.43
CA ARG A 223 -5.76 2.27 17.12
C ARG A 223 -4.47 2.93 16.62
N ALA A 224 -3.75 3.67 17.47
CA ALA A 224 -2.46 4.27 17.14
C ALA A 224 -1.41 3.25 16.69
N ARG A 225 -1.43 2.03 17.27
CA ARG A 225 -0.56 0.92 16.81
C ARG A 225 -1.01 0.38 15.45
N ALA A 226 -2.31 0.28 15.22
CA ALA A 226 -2.87 -0.21 13.95
C ALA A 226 -2.68 0.77 12.78
N SER A 227 -2.50 2.07 13.04
CA SER A 227 -2.25 3.08 12.01
C SER A 227 -0.96 2.84 11.21
N GLU A 228 -0.02 2.02 11.70
CA GLU A 228 1.19 1.62 10.98
C GLU A 228 0.87 0.89 9.67
N THR A 229 -0.15 0.01 9.67
CA THR A 229 -0.60 -0.66 8.45
C THR A 229 -1.19 0.32 7.43
N MET A 230 -1.90 1.35 7.89
CA MET A 230 -2.44 2.39 7.00
C MET A 230 -1.34 3.21 6.34
N LEU A 231 -0.23 3.45 7.06
CA LEU A 231 0.94 4.13 6.52
C LEU A 231 1.67 3.27 5.48
N ASP A 232 1.77 1.96 5.69
CA ASP A 232 2.37 1.05 4.72
C ASP A 232 1.53 0.96 3.43
N ASP A 233 0.20 0.92 3.57
CA ASP A 233 -0.72 1.00 2.44
C ASP A 233 -0.58 2.33 1.67
N LEU A 234 -0.39 3.45 2.39
CA LEU A 234 -0.13 4.75 1.79
C LEU A 234 1.22 4.79 1.06
N ARG A 235 2.30 4.29 1.68
CA ARG A 235 3.64 4.16 1.08
C ARG A 235 3.56 3.42 -0.24
N SER A 236 2.93 2.24 -0.22
CA SER A 236 2.77 1.40 -1.40
C SER A 236 2.05 2.13 -2.53
N ALA A 237 0.97 2.84 -2.20
CA ALA A 237 0.22 3.61 -3.19
C ALA A 237 0.98 4.83 -3.70
N ALA A 238 1.71 5.56 -2.85
CA ALA A 238 2.54 6.69 -3.24
C ALA A 238 3.64 6.26 -4.21
N ASP A 239 4.35 5.16 -3.90
CA ASP A 239 5.37 4.57 -4.78
C ASP A 239 4.78 4.16 -6.14
N GLU A 240 3.59 3.54 -6.13
CA GLU A 240 2.87 3.19 -7.35
C GLU A 240 2.48 4.43 -8.16
N GLY A 241 1.98 5.47 -7.51
CA GLY A 241 1.64 6.75 -8.12
C GLY A 241 2.85 7.42 -8.78
N VAL A 242 3.97 7.50 -8.06
CA VAL A 242 5.24 8.07 -8.56
C VAL A 242 5.72 7.30 -9.78
N ALA A 243 5.68 5.96 -9.72
CA ALA A 243 6.04 5.11 -10.85
C ALA A 243 5.15 5.34 -12.07
N VAL A 244 3.84 5.46 -11.88
CA VAL A 244 2.88 5.74 -12.96
C VAL A 244 3.22 7.05 -13.66
N VAL A 245 3.47 8.13 -12.92
CA VAL A 245 3.79 9.44 -13.53
C VAL A 245 5.15 9.41 -14.24
N ARG A 246 6.14 8.70 -13.69
CA ARG A 246 7.47 8.56 -14.32
C ARG A 246 7.39 7.81 -15.66
N LEU A 247 6.59 6.75 -15.74
CA LEU A 247 6.53 5.85 -16.89
C LEU A 247 5.46 6.20 -17.92
N SER A 248 4.38 6.87 -17.54
CA SER A 248 3.29 7.24 -18.45
C SER A 248 3.47 8.65 -19.02
N PRO A 249 3.71 8.81 -20.34
CA PRO A 249 3.81 10.13 -20.98
C PRO A 249 2.55 10.98 -20.77
N PHE A 250 1.38 10.35 -20.78
CA PHE A 250 0.06 11.00 -20.66
C PHE A 250 -0.24 11.56 -19.27
N ARG A 251 0.52 11.14 -18.23
CA ARG A 251 0.28 11.56 -16.84
C ARG A 251 1.36 12.47 -16.26
N ARG A 252 2.40 12.82 -17.04
CA ARG A 252 3.51 13.69 -16.61
C ARG A 252 3.07 15.01 -15.96
N ARG A 253 1.95 15.60 -16.41
CA ARG A 253 1.37 16.82 -15.83
C ARG A 253 0.98 16.72 -14.35
N HIS A 254 0.81 15.51 -13.81
CA HIS A 254 0.45 15.28 -12.40
C HIS A 254 1.66 15.01 -11.51
N ARG A 255 2.89 15.18 -12.03
CA ARG A 255 4.12 14.86 -11.30
C ARG A 255 4.28 15.63 -10.01
N GLY A 256 4.03 16.95 -10.02
CA GLY A 256 4.06 17.77 -8.81
C GLY A 256 3.14 17.20 -7.72
N ARG A 257 1.85 17.05 -8.03
CA ARG A 257 0.84 16.56 -7.08
C ARG A 257 1.12 15.17 -6.51
N VAL A 258 1.67 14.26 -7.30
CA VAL A 258 1.98 12.90 -6.82
C VAL A 258 3.24 12.93 -5.97
N GLN A 259 4.23 13.74 -6.36
CA GLN A 259 5.45 13.91 -5.57
C GLN A 259 5.15 14.60 -4.24
N GLU A 260 4.30 15.63 -4.23
CA GLU A 260 3.82 16.29 -3.00
C GLU A 260 3.29 15.26 -1.98
N ILE A 261 2.41 14.35 -2.40
CA ILE A 261 1.87 13.31 -1.49
C ILE A 261 2.95 12.30 -1.06
N ALA A 262 3.89 11.95 -1.94
CA ALA A 262 4.99 11.06 -1.59
C ALA A 262 5.94 11.71 -0.56
N ASP A 263 6.16 13.01 -0.67
CA ASP A 263 7.02 13.78 0.24
C ASP A 263 6.40 13.88 1.65
N LEU A 264 5.06 13.81 1.77
CA LEU A 264 4.35 13.76 3.06
C LEU A 264 4.55 12.46 3.84
N VAL A 265 4.93 11.36 3.19
CA VAL A 265 5.00 10.03 3.83
C VAL A 265 6.01 10.01 4.99
N VAL A 266 7.15 10.70 4.83
CA VAL A 266 8.23 10.68 5.82
C VAL A 266 7.88 11.50 7.07
N PRO A 267 7.42 12.77 6.97
CA PRO A 267 6.92 13.49 8.14
C PRO A 267 5.72 12.80 8.80
N LEU A 268 4.82 12.19 8.02
CA LEU A 268 3.67 11.47 8.56
C LEU A 268 4.08 10.22 9.37
N ASP A 269 5.11 9.47 8.94
CA ASP A 269 5.68 8.36 9.73
C ASP A 269 6.18 8.85 11.10
N ARG A 270 6.88 9.98 11.13
CA ARG A 270 7.37 10.59 12.37
C ARG A 270 6.23 11.03 13.28
N ALA A 271 5.21 11.69 12.73
CA ALA A 271 4.01 12.07 13.46
C ALA A 271 3.29 10.85 14.08
N ILE A 272 3.12 9.76 13.32
CA ILE A 272 2.51 8.51 13.84
C ILE A 272 3.33 7.95 15.01
N ARG A 273 4.66 7.90 14.88
CA ARG A 273 5.54 7.39 15.95
C ARG A 273 5.41 8.24 17.21
N ASN A 274 5.45 9.57 17.08
CA ASN A 274 5.35 10.48 18.21
C ASN A 274 3.96 10.44 18.87
N ILE A 275 2.88 10.40 18.08
CA ILE A 275 1.51 10.23 18.60
C ILE A 275 1.38 8.91 19.36
N ARG A 276 1.95 7.81 18.86
CA ARG A 276 1.91 6.52 19.57
C ARG A 276 2.61 6.58 20.93
N VAL A 277 3.74 7.27 21.02
CA VAL A 277 4.47 7.47 22.29
C VAL A 277 3.67 8.37 23.23
N LEU A 278 3.08 9.45 22.71
CA LEU A 278 2.20 10.35 23.44
C LEU A 278 1.03 9.59 24.06
N VAL A 279 0.24 8.89 23.24
CA VAL A 279 -0.97 8.17 23.68
C VAL A 279 -0.60 7.07 24.67
N ARG A 280 0.52 6.38 24.46
CA ARG A 280 1.04 5.40 25.43
C ARG A 280 1.32 6.04 26.79
N ARG A 281 1.87 7.25 26.82
CA ARG A 281 2.15 7.94 28.08
C ARG A 281 0.86 8.40 28.77
N CYS A 282 -0.13 8.86 28.02
CA CYS A 282 -1.47 9.16 28.53
C CYS A 282 -2.15 7.92 29.13
N ALA A 283 -2.04 6.76 28.49
CA ALA A 283 -2.58 5.51 29.04
C ALA A 283 -1.95 5.16 30.39
N VAL A 284 -0.62 5.31 30.49
CA VAL A 284 0.12 5.07 31.73
C VAL A 284 -0.28 6.06 32.83
N SER A 285 -0.54 7.33 32.50
CA SER A 285 -0.96 8.29 33.52
C SER A 285 -2.35 7.97 34.07
N VAL A 286 -3.31 7.59 33.21
CA VAL A 286 -4.65 7.19 33.66
C VAL A 286 -4.58 5.93 34.53
N TRP A 287 -3.83 4.91 34.07
CA TRP A 287 -3.65 3.66 34.83
C TRP A 287 -3.01 3.87 36.21
N ARG A 288 -2.15 4.89 36.38
CA ARG A 288 -1.50 5.24 37.65
C ARG A 288 -2.28 6.25 38.49
N ASP A 289 -3.46 6.66 38.06
CA ASP A 289 -4.21 7.79 38.65
C ASP A 289 -3.35 9.07 38.78
N GLU A 290 -2.44 9.27 37.82
CA GLU A 290 -1.55 10.42 37.75
C GLU A 290 -2.27 11.56 37.01
N LYS A 291 -2.74 12.56 37.76
CA LYS A 291 -3.46 13.70 37.18
C LYS A 291 -2.57 14.52 36.25
N MET A 292 -2.98 14.61 34.98
CA MET A 292 -2.37 15.53 34.01
C MET A 292 -2.84 16.97 34.26
N PRO A 293 -2.03 17.97 33.88
CA PRO A 293 -2.48 19.36 33.90
C PRO A 293 -3.76 19.54 33.07
N ALA A 294 -4.68 20.39 33.56
CA ALA A 294 -6.01 20.56 32.97
C ALA A 294 -5.97 21.08 31.52
N GLU A 295 -4.85 21.71 31.13
CA GLU A 295 -4.61 22.25 29.80
C GLU A 295 -4.29 21.16 28.76
N TYR A 296 -3.82 19.98 29.18
CA TYR A 296 -3.31 18.96 28.27
C TYR A 296 -4.36 18.37 27.34
N PRO A 297 -5.57 18.00 27.81
CA PRO A 297 -6.65 17.60 26.91
C PRO A 297 -6.94 18.64 25.83
N MET A 298 -6.95 19.94 26.19
CA MET A 298 -7.14 21.02 25.22
C MET A 298 -5.98 21.09 24.21
N LEU A 299 -4.73 20.86 24.62
CA LEU A 299 -3.59 20.80 23.69
C LEU A 299 -3.73 19.65 22.68
N LEU A 300 -4.20 18.47 23.14
CA LEU A 300 -4.45 17.31 22.27
C LEU A 300 -5.60 17.56 21.28
N GLU A 301 -6.67 18.22 21.71
CA GLU A 301 -7.75 18.63 20.80
C GLU A 301 -7.28 19.62 19.74
N ARG A 302 -6.45 20.60 20.12
CA ARG A 302 -5.87 21.54 19.16
C ARG A 302 -4.92 20.86 18.18
N LEU A 303 -4.19 19.85 18.63
CA LEU A 303 -3.36 19.00 17.77
C LEU A 303 -4.23 18.19 16.81
N ALA A 304 -5.36 17.66 17.27
CA ALA A 304 -6.35 16.98 16.44
C ALA A 304 -6.97 17.91 15.39
N ASP A 305 -7.32 19.15 15.77
CA ASP A 305 -7.83 20.17 14.86
C ASP A 305 -6.83 20.48 13.74
N GLY A 306 -5.56 20.72 14.10
CA GLY A 306 -4.48 20.93 13.13
C GLY A 306 -4.33 19.74 12.19
N THR A 307 -4.40 18.52 12.72
CA THR A 307 -4.31 17.28 11.93
C THR A 307 -5.48 17.12 10.95
N ARG A 308 -6.72 17.46 11.36
CA ARG A 308 -7.89 17.50 10.47
C ARG A 308 -7.74 18.53 9.36
N LEU A 309 -7.26 19.72 9.69
CA LEU A 309 -7.02 20.78 8.70
C LEU A 309 -5.97 20.37 7.66
N ILE A 310 -4.95 19.59 8.03
CA ILE A 310 -4.02 18.99 7.05
C ILE A 310 -4.75 17.98 6.17
N ALA A 311 -5.62 17.14 6.73
CA ALA A 311 -6.40 16.19 5.93
C ALA A 311 -7.31 16.91 4.92
N GLU A 312 -7.91 18.02 5.32
CA GLU A 312 -8.71 18.91 4.47
C GLU A 312 -7.84 19.62 3.42
N SER A 313 -6.63 20.07 3.80
CA SER A 313 -5.70 20.78 2.90
C SER A 313 -5.25 19.93 1.73
N LEU A 314 -5.20 18.60 1.94
CA LEU A 314 -5.01 17.68 0.84
C LEU A 314 -6.03 17.92 -0.24
N PHE A 315 -7.30 18.23 0.06
CA PHE A 315 -8.34 18.49 -0.95
C PHE A 315 -8.54 19.95 -1.31
N GLU A 316 -8.37 20.84 -0.33
CA GLU A 316 -8.65 22.27 -0.41
C GLU A 316 -7.42 23.08 0.01
N PRO A 317 -6.62 23.62 -0.95
CA PRO A 317 -5.33 24.22 -0.64
C PRO A 317 -5.34 25.35 0.41
N HIS A 318 -6.47 26.03 0.60
CA HIS A 318 -6.61 27.11 1.59
C HIS A 318 -6.59 26.61 3.04
N ALA A 319 -6.95 25.36 3.31
CA ALA A 319 -6.93 24.78 4.65
C ALA A 319 -5.49 24.59 5.17
N ASP A 320 -4.50 24.58 4.29
CA ASP A 320 -3.08 24.49 4.65
C ASP A 320 -2.62 25.68 5.52
N VAL A 321 -3.04 26.89 5.14
CA VAL A 321 -2.75 28.13 5.90
C VAL A 321 -3.39 28.08 7.29
N ALA A 322 -4.58 27.50 7.39
CA ALA A 322 -5.26 27.32 8.67
C ALA A 322 -4.55 26.29 9.55
N ALA A 323 -4.17 25.13 8.99
CA ALA A 323 -3.39 24.11 9.68
C ALA A 323 -2.08 24.68 10.22
N HIS A 324 -1.30 25.35 9.36
CA HIS A 324 -0.03 25.97 9.72
C HIS A 324 -0.19 26.99 10.85
N ARG A 325 -1.22 27.84 10.79
CA ARG A 325 -1.52 28.83 11.83
C ARG A 325 -1.87 28.16 13.17
N VAL A 326 -2.75 27.16 13.15
CA VAL A 326 -3.20 26.45 14.36
C VAL A 326 -2.02 25.72 15.03
N LEU A 327 -1.21 25.01 14.25
CA LEU A 327 -0.06 24.27 14.75
C LEU A 327 1.06 25.20 15.24
N GLY A 328 1.34 26.29 14.52
CA GLY A 328 2.33 27.28 14.96
C GLY A 328 1.92 27.99 16.26
N GLU A 329 0.61 28.27 16.44
CA GLU A 329 0.10 28.81 17.71
C GLU A 329 0.18 27.79 18.85
N LEU A 330 -0.13 26.52 18.56
CA LEU A 330 0.04 25.43 19.52
C LEU A 330 1.52 25.29 19.94
N GLY A 331 2.44 25.35 18.99
CA GLY A 331 3.89 25.35 19.23
C GLY A 331 4.32 26.44 20.22
N ARG A 332 3.92 27.69 19.98
CA ARG A 332 4.18 28.81 20.91
C ARG A 332 3.54 28.62 22.27
N ARG A 333 2.28 28.16 22.34
CA ARG A 333 1.60 27.90 23.61
C ARG A 333 2.32 26.88 24.48
N THR A 334 2.88 25.82 23.88
CA THR A 334 3.62 24.81 24.64
C THR A 334 4.88 25.37 25.33
N ALA A 335 5.43 26.48 24.84
CA ALA A 335 6.63 27.09 25.42
C ALA A 335 6.36 27.82 26.75
N VAL A 336 5.12 28.27 26.96
CA VAL A 336 4.71 29.04 28.16
C VAL A 336 3.89 28.21 29.15
N MET A 337 3.67 26.92 28.88
CA MET A 337 2.97 26.04 29.82
C MET A 337 3.76 25.87 31.13
N PRO A 338 3.08 25.78 32.29
CA PRO A 338 3.75 25.48 33.56
C PRO A 338 4.58 24.20 33.49
N ILE A 339 5.65 24.14 34.29
CA ILE A 339 6.46 22.91 34.42
C ILE A 339 5.55 21.79 34.93
N PRO A 340 5.45 20.66 34.21
CA PRO A 340 4.61 19.56 34.65
C PRO A 340 5.21 18.95 35.91
N GLY A 341 4.41 18.79 36.97
CA GLY A 341 4.86 18.23 38.26
C GLY A 341 5.15 16.72 38.22
N SER A 342 5.09 16.10 37.05
CA SER A 342 5.08 14.65 36.90
C SER A 342 5.80 14.19 35.63
N LEU A 343 6.42 13.00 35.68
CA LEU A 343 7.17 12.46 34.54
C LEU A 343 6.28 12.25 33.32
N SER A 344 5.03 11.81 33.51
CA SER A 344 4.09 11.68 32.39
C SER A 344 3.81 13.04 31.75
N GLY A 345 3.62 14.08 32.57
CA GLY A 345 3.36 15.43 32.08
C GLY A 345 4.53 15.97 31.25
N VAL A 346 5.77 15.78 31.69
CA VAL A 346 6.98 16.20 30.95
C VAL A 346 7.07 15.47 29.62
N VAL A 347 6.90 14.14 29.62
CA VAL A 347 6.99 13.33 28.41
C VAL A 347 5.88 13.69 27.41
N VAL A 348 4.63 13.83 27.87
CA VAL A 348 3.50 14.19 26.99
C VAL A 348 3.72 15.57 26.36
N LEU A 349 4.19 16.56 27.12
CA LEU A 349 4.47 17.90 26.58
C LEU A 349 5.59 17.86 25.53
N GLY A 350 6.66 17.13 25.79
CA GLY A 350 7.74 16.91 24.83
C GLY A 350 7.23 16.24 23.55
N GLN A 351 6.36 15.24 23.67
CA GLN A 351 5.77 14.58 22.50
C GLN A 351 4.80 15.49 21.73
N ILE A 352 3.98 16.32 22.40
CA ILE A 352 3.14 17.32 21.72
C ILE A 352 4.03 18.27 20.90
N ARG A 353 5.12 18.76 21.49
CA ARG A 353 6.09 19.64 20.81
C ARG A 353 6.69 18.98 19.57
N SER A 354 7.17 17.73 19.69
CA SER A 354 7.70 16.98 18.54
C SER A 354 6.65 16.72 17.47
N THR A 355 5.42 16.35 17.85
CA THR A 355 4.33 16.13 16.89
C THR A 355 3.93 17.42 16.18
N VAL A 356 3.95 18.58 16.84
CA VAL A 356 3.70 19.87 16.17
C VAL A 356 4.73 20.11 15.06
N VAL A 357 6.02 19.84 15.30
CA VAL A 357 7.06 19.98 14.27
C VAL A 357 6.78 19.06 13.08
N ASP A 358 6.53 17.77 13.32
CA ASP A 358 6.28 16.82 12.23
C ASP A 358 5.01 17.17 11.43
N LEU A 359 3.96 17.66 12.10
CA LEU A 359 2.73 18.10 11.43
C LEU A 359 2.91 19.43 10.67
N LEU A 360 3.76 20.34 11.14
CA LEU A 360 4.11 21.56 10.40
C LEU A 360 4.89 21.23 9.12
N GLU A 361 5.71 20.19 9.09
CA GLU A 361 6.36 19.75 7.86
C GLU A 361 5.34 19.23 6.82
N LEU A 362 4.19 18.71 7.27
CA LEU A 362 3.11 18.32 6.36
C LEU A 362 2.38 19.51 5.72
N THR A 363 2.57 20.73 6.22
CA THR A 363 2.07 21.98 5.60
C THR A 363 3.10 22.62 4.66
N GLY A 364 4.12 21.86 4.23
CA GLY A 364 5.16 22.33 3.32
C GLY A 364 6.26 23.18 3.95
N THR A 365 6.26 23.33 5.29
CA THR A 365 7.34 24.01 6.01
C THR A 365 8.58 23.12 6.11
N THR A 366 9.78 23.70 6.07
CA THR A 366 11.01 22.93 6.34
C THR A 366 11.13 22.57 7.82
N TYR A 367 11.95 21.57 8.14
CA TYR A 367 12.21 21.18 9.54
C TYR A 367 12.72 22.35 10.40
N ASP A 368 13.60 23.19 9.86
CA ASP A 368 14.17 24.34 10.59
C ASP A 368 13.11 25.42 10.85
N GLU A 369 12.26 25.71 9.87
CA GLU A 369 11.14 26.64 10.03
C GLU A 369 10.10 26.11 11.03
N ALA A 370 9.77 24.82 10.95
CA ALA A 370 8.85 24.16 11.87
C ALA A 370 9.39 24.20 13.31
N ARG A 371 10.69 23.95 13.50
CA ARG A 371 11.36 24.07 14.80
C ARG A 371 11.34 25.51 15.33
N ALA A 372 11.51 26.51 14.47
CA ALA A 372 11.45 27.92 14.88
C ALA A 372 10.05 28.33 15.42
N LEU A 373 8.99 27.64 14.98
CA LEU A 373 7.62 27.84 15.49
C LEU A 373 7.34 27.15 16.83
N VAL A 374 8.27 26.33 17.31
CA VAL A 374 8.23 25.65 18.62
C VAL A 374 9.40 26.17 19.48
N PRO A 375 9.31 27.40 20.02
CA PRO A 375 10.43 28.03 20.72
C PRO A 375 10.80 27.27 22.00
N LEU A 376 12.07 27.41 22.39
CA LEU A 376 12.58 26.88 23.66
C LEU A 376 11.77 27.41 24.83
N ARG A 377 11.56 26.56 25.82
CA ARG A 377 10.92 26.95 27.09
C ARG A 377 11.88 27.79 27.92
N ALA A 378 11.34 28.82 28.58
CA ALA A 378 12.12 29.72 29.44
C ALA A 378 12.61 29.05 30.75
N ASP A 379 12.16 27.83 31.05
CA ASP A 379 12.53 27.07 32.23
C ASP A 379 13.79 26.20 32.04
N GLY A 380 14.43 26.24 30.86
CA GLY A 380 15.68 25.54 30.57
C GLY A 380 15.54 24.02 30.43
N LEU A 381 14.31 23.48 30.40
CA LEU A 381 14.09 22.03 30.20
C LEU A 381 14.55 21.55 28.81
N ASP A 382 14.62 22.46 27.84
CA ASP A 382 15.05 22.17 26.47
C ASP A 382 16.57 22.40 26.25
N GLU A 383 17.31 22.90 27.25
CA GLU A 383 18.73 23.32 27.13
C GLU A 383 19.76 22.25 27.55
N LYS A 384 19.33 21.01 27.85
CA LYS A 384 20.19 19.87 28.20
C LYS A 384 19.93 18.70 27.26
#